data_AF-A0A6N9RA65-F1
#
_entry.id   AF-A0A6N9RA65-F1
#
_cell.length_a   1.000
_cell.length_b   1.000
_cell.length_c   1.000
_cell.angle_alpha   90.00
_cell.angle_beta   90.00
_cell.angle_gamma   90.00
#
_symmetry.space_group_name_H-M   'P 1'
#
loop_
_entity.id
_entity.type
_entity.pdbx_description
1 polymer ?
#
loop_
_entity_poly.entity_id
_entity_poly.type
_entity_poly.pdbx_seq_one_letter_code
_entity_poly.pdbx_strand_id
1 'polypeptide(L)'
;MHRAPGIRVARAMAAWAAACLLATGGSFAGTPSATECAEGAEFIGNAARARDAGMAREKFIDQLESDFVGIRSFPRELRWFVQDAADEAFLLGAARDVFDHPEDPGAHRVEFFRACMSRRYL
;
A
#
# COMPACT_ATOMS: atom_id res chain seq x y z
N MET A 1 37.88 -4.72 -45.08
CA MET A 1 36.81 -4.06 -44.30
C MET A 1 36.56 -4.87 -43.03
N HIS A 2 37.21 -4.54 -41.91
CA HIS A 2 37.00 -5.20 -40.62
C HIS A 2 36.34 -4.23 -39.64
N ARG A 3 35.07 -4.48 -39.29
CA ARG A 3 34.36 -3.74 -38.24
C ARG A 3 34.81 -4.27 -36.87
N ALA A 4 35.38 -3.39 -36.05
CA ALA A 4 35.87 -3.70 -34.71
C ALA A 4 34.73 -4.18 -33.78
N PRO A 5 34.88 -5.33 -33.09
CA PRO A 5 33.85 -5.91 -32.22
C PRO A 5 33.58 -5.13 -30.91
N GLY A 6 34.45 -4.18 -30.55
CA GLY A 6 34.41 -3.50 -29.24
C GLY A 6 33.24 -2.53 -29.00
N ILE A 7 32.63 -2.00 -30.07
CA ILE A 7 31.59 -0.96 -29.94
C ILE A 7 30.25 -1.53 -29.44
N ARG A 8 29.98 -2.82 -29.68
CA ARG A 8 28.73 -3.46 -29.27
C ARG A 8 28.71 -3.83 -27.80
N VAL A 9 29.86 -4.25 -27.26
CA VAL A 9 30.01 -4.63 -25.84
C VAL A 9 29.93 -3.40 -24.93
N ALA A 10 30.56 -2.29 -25.34
CA ALA A 10 30.50 -1.04 -24.58
C ALA A 10 29.08 -0.44 -24.49
N ARG A 11 28.29 -0.56 -25.57
CA ARG A 11 26.88 -0.10 -25.59
C ARG A 11 25.96 -0.95 -24.72
N ALA A 12 26.19 -2.27 -24.67
CA ALA A 12 25.41 -3.17 -23.83
C ALA A 12 25.63 -2.92 -22.33
N MET A 13 26.88 -2.63 -21.93
CA MET A 13 27.20 -2.31 -20.53
C MET A 13 26.66 -0.94 -20.07
N ALA A 14 26.69 0.07 -20.95
CA ALA A 14 26.11 1.38 -20.63
C ALA A 14 24.58 1.33 -20.46
N ALA A 15 23.89 0.49 -21.23
CA ALA A 15 22.44 0.29 -21.11
C ALA A 15 22.05 -0.39 -19.78
N TRP A 16 22.87 -1.33 -19.30
CA TRP A 16 22.67 -1.97 -18.00
C TRP A 16 22.88 -1.01 -16.82
N ALA A 17 23.92 -0.16 -16.88
CA ALA A 17 24.17 0.83 -15.82
C ALA A 17 23.04 1.87 -15.71
N ALA A 18 22.47 2.30 -16.85
CA ALA A 18 21.33 3.22 -16.86
C ALA A 18 20.04 2.58 -16.31
N ALA A 19 19.83 1.28 -16.51
CA ALA A 19 18.67 0.57 -15.97
C ALA A 19 18.72 0.42 -14.44
N CYS A 20 19.92 0.24 -13.86
CA CYS A 20 20.07 0.16 -12.40
C CYS A 20 19.86 1.51 -11.68
N LEU A 21 20.19 2.63 -12.32
CA LEU A 21 20.00 3.97 -11.74
C LEU A 21 18.52 4.43 -11.72
N LEU A 22 17.65 3.81 -12.54
CA LEU A 22 16.21 4.07 -12.51
C LEU A 22 15.45 3.21 -11.48
N ALA A 23 16.10 2.20 -10.90
CA ALA A 23 15.49 1.28 -9.93
C ALA A 23 15.64 1.73 -8.47
N THR A 24 16.40 2.79 -8.18
CA THR A 24 16.62 3.32 -6.82
C THR A 24 15.67 4.47 -6.46
N GLY A 25 14.53 4.57 -7.15
CA GLY A 25 13.41 5.37 -6.64
C GLY A 25 12.92 4.73 -5.35
N GLY A 26 13.60 5.00 -4.23
CA GLY A 26 13.15 4.58 -2.92
C GLY A 26 11.73 5.12 -2.74
N SER A 27 10.76 4.21 -2.68
CA SER A 27 9.46 4.54 -2.12
C SER A 27 9.74 5.02 -0.71
N PHE A 28 9.68 6.34 -0.51
CA PHE A 28 9.40 6.89 0.81
C PHE A 28 7.98 6.44 1.12
N ALA A 29 7.86 5.23 1.64
CA ALA A 29 6.64 4.78 2.28
C ALA A 29 6.30 5.86 3.31
N GLY A 30 5.19 6.57 3.12
CA GLY A 30 4.72 7.53 4.11
C GLY A 30 4.72 6.84 5.46
N THR A 31 5.46 7.36 6.43
CA THR A 31 5.47 6.77 7.78
C THR A 31 4.17 7.20 8.46
N PRO A 32 3.19 6.30 8.70
CA PRO A 32 1.94 6.70 9.31
C PRO A 32 2.18 7.24 10.72
N SER A 33 1.48 8.32 11.05
CA SER A 33 1.46 8.84 12.41
C SER A 33 0.77 7.85 13.37
N ALA A 34 0.95 8.03 14.67
CA ALA A 34 0.32 7.17 15.67
C ALA A 34 -1.20 7.34 15.64
N THR A 35 -1.66 8.56 15.37
CA THR A 35 -3.07 8.88 15.14
C THR A 35 -3.60 8.17 13.91
N GLU A 36 -2.91 8.23 12.76
CA GLU A 36 -3.32 7.50 11.56
C GLU A 36 -3.36 5.98 11.79
N CYS A 37 -2.42 5.42 12.55
CA CYS A 37 -2.49 4.00 12.92
C CYS A 37 -3.71 3.68 13.79
N ALA A 38 -4.06 4.54 14.75
CA ALA A 38 -5.26 4.35 15.58
C ALA A 38 -6.56 4.47 14.76
N GLU A 39 -6.64 5.48 13.89
CA GLU A 39 -7.80 5.70 13.02
C GLU A 39 -7.94 4.59 11.98
N GLY A 40 -6.84 4.15 11.37
CA GLY A 40 -6.83 3.01 10.45
C GLY A 40 -7.28 1.72 11.13
N ALA A 41 -6.87 1.50 12.38
CA ALA A 41 -7.34 0.37 13.18
C ALA A 41 -8.85 0.43 13.45
N GLU A 42 -9.39 1.61 13.78
CA GLU A 42 -10.84 1.80 13.91
C GLU A 42 -11.59 1.61 12.60
N PHE A 43 -11.01 2.06 11.47
CA PHE A 43 -11.55 1.80 10.14
C PHE A 43 -11.65 0.29 9.85
N ILE A 44 -10.61 -0.49 10.15
CA ILE A 44 -10.62 -1.95 9.98
C ILE A 44 -11.61 -2.63 10.93
N GLY A 45 -11.70 -2.18 12.19
CA GLY A 45 -12.76 -2.64 13.09
C GLY A 45 -14.17 -2.31 12.58
N ASN A 46 -14.38 -1.15 11.95
CA ASN A 46 -15.64 -0.82 11.30
C ASN A 46 -15.93 -1.67 10.06
N ALA A 47 -14.90 -2.04 9.28
CA ALA A 47 -15.04 -2.98 8.17
C ALA A 47 -15.56 -4.34 8.67
N ALA A 48 -15.02 -4.84 9.79
CA ALA A 48 -15.50 -6.07 10.42
C ALA A 48 -16.94 -5.96 10.91
N ARG A 49 -17.31 -4.83 11.53
CA ARG A 49 -18.72 -4.56 11.89
C ARG A 49 -19.65 -4.51 10.67
N ALA A 50 -19.20 -3.93 9.56
CA ALA A 50 -19.97 -3.86 8.32
C ALA A 50 -20.20 -5.26 7.74
N ARG A 51 -19.15 -6.11 7.71
CA ARG A 51 -19.25 -7.53 7.35
C ARG A 51 -20.29 -8.24 8.20
N ASP A 52 -20.22 -8.10 9.53
CA ASP A 52 -21.15 -8.75 10.46
C ASP A 52 -22.60 -8.26 10.28
N ALA A 53 -22.78 -7.02 9.82
CA ALA A 53 -24.07 -6.45 9.44
C ALA A 53 -24.56 -6.89 8.03
N GLY A 54 -23.83 -7.78 7.34
CA GLY A 54 -24.21 -8.34 6.05
C GLY A 54 -23.66 -7.60 4.82
N MET A 55 -22.66 -6.73 4.98
CA MET A 55 -21.94 -6.15 3.84
C MET A 55 -21.24 -7.26 3.06
N ALA A 56 -21.50 -7.34 1.74
CA ALA A 56 -20.79 -8.26 0.86
C ALA A 56 -19.33 -7.82 0.69
N ARG A 57 -18.42 -8.80 0.68
CA ARG A 57 -16.98 -8.60 0.51
C ARG A 57 -16.66 -7.78 -0.74
N GLU A 58 -17.16 -8.24 -1.90
CA GLU A 58 -16.88 -7.62 -3.20
C GLU A 58 -17.33 -6.16 -3.20
N LYS A 59 -18.54 -5.91 -2.69
CA LYS A 59 -19.08 -4.54 -2.58
C LYS A 59 -18.21 -3.63 -1.72
N PHE A 60 -17.71 -4.11 -0.58
CA PHE A 60 -16.84 -3.31 0.29
C PHE A 60 -15.49 -3.04 -0.36
N ILE A 61 -14.87 -4.07 -0.93
CA ILE A 61 -13.55 -3.98 -1.55
C ILE A 61 -13.58 -3.10 -2.81
N ASP A 62 -14.58 -3.26 -3.67
CA ASP A 62 -14.74 -2.44 -4.89
C ASP A 62 -14.93 -0.95 -4.53
N GLN A 63 -15.72 -0.67 -3.48
CA GLN A 63 -15.89 0.71 -3.01
C GLN A 63 -14.59 1.29 -2.47
N LEU A 64 -13.85 0.53 -1.65
CA LEU A 64 -12.57 0.98 -1.09
C LEU A 64 -11.53 1.26 -2.19
N GLU A 65 -11.43 0.39 -3.20
CA GLU A 65 -10.54 0.60 -4.35
C GLU A 65 -10.96 1.83 -5.17
N SER A 66 -12.27 2.04 -5.36
CA SER A 66 -12.80 3.25 -6.00
C SER A 66 -12.47 4.51 -5.21
N ASP A 67 -12.54 4.46 -3.87
CA ASP A 67 -12.20 5.58 -3.00
C ASP A 67 -10.72 5.95 -3.15
N PHE A 68 -9.82 4.96 -3.21
CA PHE A 68 -8.40 5.19 -3.49
C PHE A 68 -8.19 5.91 -4.82
N VAL A 69 -8.84 5.44 -5.90
CA VAL A 69 -8.77 6.10 -7.21
C VAL A 69 -9.25 7.55 -7.13
N GLY A 70 -10.34 7.81 -6.41
CA GLY A 70 -10.89 9.16 -6.25
C GLY A 70 -9.92 10.11 -5.54
N ILE A 71 -9.28 9.65 -4.47
CA ILE A 71 -8.44 10.52 -3.63
C ILE A 71 -7.02 10.73 -4.15
N ARG A 72 -6.55 9.92 -5.13
CA ARG A 72 -5.25 10.10 -5.79
C ARG A 72 -5.08 11.46 -6.48
N SER A 73 -6.18 12.17 -6.75
CA SER A 73 -6.14 13.52 -7.32
C SER A 73 -5.73 14.60 -6.30
N PHE A 74 -5.90 14.34 -4.99
CA PHE A 74 -5.53 15.29 -3.94
C PHE A 74 -4.01 15.27 -3.67
N PRO A 75 -3.42 16.38 -3.20
CA PRO A 75 -2.06 16.41 -2.66
C PRO A 75 -1.86 15.33 -1.57
N ARG A 76 -0.67 14.75 -1.50
CA ARG A 76 -0.36 13.59 -0.63
C ARG A 76 -0.66 13.89 0.84
N GLU A 77 -0.25 15.07 1.29
CA GLU A 77 -0.42 15.59 2.64
C GLU A 77 -1.88 15.82 3.05
N LEU A 78 -2.82 15.80 2.09
CA LEU A 78 -4.26 15.89 2.34
C LEU A 78 -4.96 14.54 2.31
N ARG A 79 -4.27 13.46 1.91
CA ARG A 79 -4.84 12.12 1.90
C ARG A 79 -4.69 11.50 3.28
N TRP A 80 -5.81 11.10 3.86
CA TRP A 80 -5.79 10.32 5.10
C TRP A 80 -5.24 8.93 4.83
N PHE A 81 -4.22 8.53 5.60
CA PHE A 81 -3.60 7.21 5.64
C PHE A 81 -2.91 6.73 4.34
N VAL A 82 -3.62 6.73 3.20
CA VAL A 82 -3.14 6.22 1.91
C VAL A 82 -2.42 7.29 1.10
N GLN A 83 -1.17 7.56 1.51
CA GLN A 83 -0.33 8.57 0.87
C GLN A 83 0.29 8.05 -0.43
N ASP A 84 0.59 6.76 -0.49
CA ASP A 84 1.18 6.09 -1.64
C ASP A 84 0.60 4.68 -1.89
N ALA A 85 1.08 4.02 -2.93
CA ALA A 85 0.62 2.69 -3.33
C ALA A 85 0.93 1.60 -2.29
N ALA A 86 1.97 1.77 -1.46
CA ALA A 86 2.27 0.82 -0.40
C ALA A 86 1.27 0.94 0.76
N ASP A 87 0.81 2.17 1.06
CA ASP A 87 -0.25 2.39 2.03
C ASP A 87 -1.60 1.86 1.55
N GLU A 88 -1.94 2.08 0.28
CA GLU A 88 -3.12 1.50 -0.35
C GLU A 88 -3.09 -0.03 -0.23
N ALA A 89 -1.98 -0.67 -0.61
CA ALA A 89 -1.82 -2.11 -0.52
C ALA A 89 -1.92 -2.63 0.93
N PHE A 90 -1.37 -1.89 1.90
CA PHE A 90 -1.43 -2.25 3.31
C PHE A 90 -2.87 -2.19 3.86
N LEU A 91 -3.58 -1.08 3.63
CA LEU A 91 -4.96 -0.91 4.10
C LEU A 91 -5.92 -1.89 3.40
N LEU A 92 -5.74 -2.08 2.09
CA LEU A 92 -6.54 -3.01 1.29
C LEU A 92 -6.33 -4.46 1.71
N GLY A 93 -5.08 -4.84 2.00
CA GLY A 93 -4.75 -6.17 2.51
C GLY A 93 -5.50 -6.46 3.81
N ALA A 94 -5.45 -5.54 4.77
CA ALA A 94 -6.18 -5.68 6.02
C ALA A 94 -7.71 -5.70 5.81
N ALA A 95 -8.23 -4.86 4.92
CA ALA A 95 -9.66 -4.85 4.60
C ALA A 95 -10.12 -6.17 3.96
N ARG A 96 -9.29 -6.81 3.12
CA ARG A 96 -9.57 -8.14 2.56
C ARG A 96 -9.54 -9.21 3.64
N ASP A 97 -8.54 -9.14 4.53
CA ASP A 97 -8.37 -10.09 5.62
C ASP A 97 -9.59 -10.13 6.57
N VAL A 98 -10.23 -8.99 6.82
CA VAL A 98 -11.51 -8.92 7.54
C VAL A 98 -12.55 -9.90 6.96
N PHE A 99 -12.64 -10.03 5.64
CA PHE A 99 -13.63 -10.94 5.03
C PHE A 99 -13.09 -12.36 4.86
N ASP A 100 -11.80 -12.50 4.58
CA ASP A 100 -11.17 -13.78 4.27
C ASP A 100 -10.90 -14.62 5.54
N HIS A 101 -10.60 -13.95 6.66
CA HIS A 101 -10.38 -14.55 7.99
C HIS A 101 -11.26 -13.83 9.03
N PRO A 102 -12.56 -14.19 9.12
CA PRO A 102 -13.49 -13.48 9.97
C PRO A 102 -13.19 -13.71 11.45
N GLU A 103 -12.84 -12.62 12.13
CA GLU A 103 -12.66 -12.56 13.58
C GLU A 103 -13.48 -11.40 14.17
N ASP A 104 -13.49 -11.28 15.50
CA ASP A 104 -14.10 -10.16 16.21
C ASP A 104 -13.54 -8.80 15.72
N PRO A 105 -14.37 -7.75 15.55
CA PRO A 105 -13.90 -6.42 15.16
C PRO A 105 -12.75 -5.85 16.02
N GLY A 106 -12.72 -6.17 17.31
CA GLY A 106 -11.66 -5.76 18.23
C GLY A 106 -10.33 -6.46 17.94
N ALA A 107 -10.34 -7.73 17.51
CA ALA A 107 -9.14 -8.47 17.13
C ALA A 107 -8.50 -7.85 15.88
N HIS A 108 -9.29 -7.66 14.83
CA HIS A 108 -8.91 -6.98 13.58
C HIS A 108 -8.31 -5.59 13.84
N ARG A 109 -8.93 -4.80 14.74
CA ARG A 109 -8.41 -3.49 15.16
C ARG A 109 -7.04 -3.60 15.84
N VAL A 110 -6.89 -4.48 16.83
CA VAL A 110 -5.63 -4.62 17.60
C VAL A 110 -4.50 -5.09 16.68
N GLU A 111 -4.76 -6.05 15.81
CA GLU A 111 -3.78 -6.56 14.85
C GLU A 111 -3.31 -5.47 13.90
N PHE A 112 -4.25 -4.74 13.27
CA PHE A 112 -3.91 -3.66 12.36
C PHE A 112 -3.09 -2.57 13.05
N PHE A 113 -3.51 -2.14 14.25
CA PHE A 113 -2.77 -1.13 15.01
C PHE A 113 -1.33 -1.56 15.27
N ARG A 114 -1.12 -2.81 15.72
CA ARG A 114 0.21 -3.37 15.98
C ARG A 114 1.06 -3.42 14.71
N ALA A 115 0.49 -3.86 13.60
CA ALA A 115 1.19 -3.94 12.31
C ALA A 115 1.57 -2.54 11.80
N CYS A 116 0.64 -1.58 11.86
CA CYS A 116 0.87 -0.20 11.44
C CYS A 116 1.97 0.47 12.30
N MET A 117 1.90 0.34 13.63
CA MET A 117 2.91 0.86 14.53
C MET A 117 4.29 0.23 14.28
N SER A 118 4.34 -1.05 13.92
CA SER A 118 5.61 -1.71 13.57
C SER A 118 6.21 -1.11 12.30
N ARG A 119 5.39 -0.85 11.27
CA ARG A 119 5.80 -0.22 10.01
C ARG A 119 6.31 1.22 10.21
N ARG A 120 5.85 1.91 11.25
CA ARG A 120 6.34 3.25 11.62
C ARG A 120 7.80 3.27 12.11
N TYR A 121 8.30 2.18 12.68
CA TYR A 121 9.64 2.11 13.27
C TYR A 121 10.68 1.40 12.39
N LEU A 122 10.31 1.03 11.16
CA LEU A 122 11.17 0.43 10.15
C LEU A 122 11.62 1.48 9.13
#